data_AF-A0A417YIL7-F1
#
_entry.id   AF-A0A417YIL7-F1
#
_cell.length_a   1.000
_cell.length_b   1.000
_cell.length_c   1.000
_cell.angle_alpha   90.00
_cell.angle_beta   90.00
_cell.angle_gamma   90.00
#
_symmetry.space_group_name_H-M   'P 1'
#
loop_
_entity.id
_entity.type
_entity.pdbx_description
1 polymer ?
#
loop_
_entity_poly.entity_id
_entity_poly.type
_entity_poly.pdbx_seq_one_letter_code
_entity_poly.pdbx_strand_id
1 'polypeptide(L)' 'MADYLSREVTTFINEHGDEVELDIFYYATHYEAIATICQDFPPFKDHIAFGTDPLSKKAAIQLAINNLNFLSYKEKPFH' A
#
# COMPACT_ATOMS: atom_id res chain seq x y z
N MET A 1 -14.18 -15.97 5.14
CA MET A 1 -13.18 -15.41 4.21
C MET A 1 -13.78 -14.12 3.68
N ALA A 2 -13.02 -13.04 3.60
CA ALA A 2 -13.54 -11.83 2.98
C ALA A 2 -13.65 -12.10 1.46
N ASP A 3 -14.87 -12.05 0.91
CA ASP A 3 -15.14 -12.34 -0.50
C ASP A 3 -14.75 -11.14 -1.36
N TYR A 4 -13.46 -10.97 -1.62
CA TYR A 4 -13.00 -10.07 -2.68
C TYR A 4 -13.18 -10.73 -4.05
N LEU A 5 -13.62 -9.94 -5.02
CA LEU A 5 -13.87 -10.34 -6.41
C LEU A 5 -12.55 -10.64 -7.15
N SER A 6 -11.51 -9.86 -6.87
CA SER A 6 -10.16 -10.10 -7.38
C SER A 6 -9.10 -9.56 -6.43
N ARG A 7 -7.90 -10.12 -6.54
CA ARG A 7 -6.68 -9.63 -5.88
C ARG A 7 -5.58 -9.49 -6.92
N GLU A 8 -4.83 -8.41 -6.80
CA GLU A 8 -3.61 -8.17 -7.56
C GLU A 8 -2.48 -7.85 -6.59
N VAL A 9 -1.29 -8.37 -6.87
CA VAL A 9 -0.09 -8.11 -6.07
C VAL A 9 0.97 -7.55 -7.00
N THR A 10 1.61 -6.46 -6.59
CA THR A 10 2.75 -5.88 -7.32
C THR A 10 3.83 -5.45 -6.36
N THR A 11 5.08 -5.57 -6.76
CA THR A 11 6.23 -5.09 -6.00
C THR A 11 6.98 -4.00 -6.77
N PHE A 12 7.58 -3.05 -6.06
CA PHE A 12 8.44 -2.01 -6.65
C PHE A 12 9.43 -1.47 -5.61
N ILE A 13 10.52 -0.86 -6.08
CA ILE A 13 11.44 -0.12 -5.22
C ILE A 13 10.99 1.35 -5.17
N ASN A 14 10.79 1.90 -3.98
CA ASN A 14 10.42 3.30 -3.80
C ASN A 14 11.63 4.25 -3.89
N GLU A 15 11.39 5.55 -3.79
CA GLU A 15 12.44 6.58 -3.89
C GLU A 15 13.47 6.53 -2.75
N HIS A 16 13.14 5.89 -1.63
CA HIS A 16 14.04 5.68 -0.50
C HIS A 16 14.87 4.40 -0.62
N GLY A 17 14.70 3.63 -1.69
CA GLY A 17 15.40 2.37 -1.93
C GLY A 17 14.80 1.17 -1.20
N ASP A 18 13.60 1.32 -0.61
CA ASP A 18 12.90 0.23 0.08
C ASP A 18 11.99 -0.51 -0.90
N GLU A 19 11.99 -1.85 -0.79
CA GLU A 19 11.05 -2.70 -1.53
C GLU A 19 9.66 -2.59 -0.90
N VAL A 20 8.69 -2.26 -1.73
CA VAL A 20 7.28 -2.13 -1.36
C VAL A 20 6.49 -3.21 -2.08
N GLU A 21 5.81 -4.05 -1.31
CA GLU A 21 4.74 -4.92 -1.79
C GLU A 21 3.39 -4.20 -1.68
N LEU A 22 2.60 -4.26 -2.74
CA LEU A 22 1.28 -3.66 -2.81
C LEU A 22 0.25 -4.73 -3.15
N ASP A 23 -0.57 -5.05 -2.15
CA ASP A 23 -1.69 -5.97 -2.22
C ASP A 23 -2.98 -5.20 -2.49
N ILE A 24 -3.63 -5.45 -3.62
CA ILE A 24 -4.82 -4.70 -4.06
C ILE A 24 -5.99 -5.67 -4.14
N PHE A 25 -7.01 -5.41 -3.35
CA PHE A 25 -8.25 -6.18 -3.31
C PHE A 25 -9.38 -5.38 -3.95
N TYR A 26 -10.14 -6.04 -4.80
CA TYR A 26 -11.39 -5.51 -5.33
C TYR A 26 -12.56 -6.21 -4.67
N TYR A 27 -13.38 -5.46 -3.94
CA TYR A 27 -14.65 -5.93 -3.40
C TYR A 27 -15.80 -5.38 -4.23
N ALA A 28 -16.99 -5.97 -4.08
CA ALA A 28 -18.19 -5.48 -4.76
C ALA A 28 -18.54 -4.01 -4.42
N THR A 29 -18.04 -3.50 -3.29
CA THR A 29 -18.37 -2.16 -2.78
C THR A 29 -17.23 -1.16 -2.82
N HIS A 30 -15.98 -1.61 -2.91
CA HIS A 30 -14.80 -0.75 -2.83
C HIS A 30 -13.53 -1.47 -3.28
N TYR A 31 -12.48 -0.69 -3.47
CA TYR A 31 -11.10 -1.15 -3.57
C TYR A 31 -10.40 -0.94 -2.24
N GLU A 32 -9.55 -1.90 -1.89
CA GLU A 32 -8.62 -1.83 -0.76
C GLU A 32 -7.21 -2.06 -1.31
N ALA A 33 -6.25 -1.31 -0.81
CA ALA A 33 -4.84 -1.47 -1.10
C ALA A 33 -4.07 -1.52 0.22
N ILE A 34 -3.15 -2.47 0.32
CA ILE A 34 -2.26 -2.68 1.44
C ILE A 34 -0.84 -2.50 0.91
N ALA A 35 -0.10 -1.53 1.43
CA ALA A 35 1.28 -1.28 1.07
C ALA A 35 2.18 -1.69 2.24
N THR A 36 3.18 -2.52 1.96
CA THR A 36 4.08 -3.08 2.97
C THR A 36 5.52 -2.86 2.53
N ILE A 37 6.38 -2.34 3.42
CA ILE A 37 7.83 -2.40 3.22
C ILE A 37 8.32 -3.75 3.76
N CYS A 38 8.89 -4.57 2.89
CA CYS A 38 9.52 -5.83 3.26
C CYS A 38 11.04 -5.66 3.11
N GLN A 39 11.78 -5.73 4.21
CA GLN A 39 13.25 -5.65 4.18
C GLN A 39 13.87 -6.94 4.70
N ASP A 40 14.61 -7.62 3.83
CA ASP A 40 15.40 -8.80 4.17
C ASP A 40 16.68 -8.46 4.95
N PHE A 41 17.08 -7.18 4.98
CA PHE A 41 18.33 -6.72 5.58
C PHE A 41 18.12 -5.51 6.52
N PRO A 42 18.97 -5.34 7.54
CA PRO A 42 18.92 -4.17 8.42
C PRO A 42 19.04 -2.84 7.68
N PRO A 43 18.38 -1.76 8.16
CA PRO A 43 17.56 -1.70 9.37
C PRO A 43 16.15 -2.22 9.13
N PHE A 44 15.77 -3.38 9.67
CA PHE A 44 14.48 -4.02 9.40
C PHE A 44 13.30 -3.06 9.67
N LYS A 45 12.65 -2.60 8.61
CA LYS A 45 11.37 -1.87 8.65
C LYS A 45 10.29 -2.87 8.30
N ASP A 46 9.40 -3.09 9.25
CA ASP A 46 8.14 -3.80 9.01
C ASP A 46 7.02 -2.77 9.14
N HIS A 47 6.81 -2.03 8.06
CA HIS A 47 5.80 -0.98 7.99
C HIS A 47 4.72 -1.39 7.02
N ILE A 48 3.48 -1.27 7.47
CA ILE A 48 2.29 -1.58 6.71
C ILE A 48 1.31 -0.41 6.78
N ALA A 49 0.68 -0.10 5.65
CA ALA A 49 -0.34 0.92 5.58
C ALA A 49 -1.46 0.52 4.61
N PHE A 50 -2.61 1.15 4.81
CA PHE A 50 -3.85 0.79 4.13
C PHE A 50 -4.43 2.00 3.41
N GLY A 51 -5.14 1.73 2.32
CA GLY A 51 -5.93 2.72 1.60
C GLY A 51 -7.18 2.07 1.01
N THR A 52 -8.32 2.75 1.13
CA THR A 52 -9.58 2.27 0.60
C THR A 52 -10.25 3.36 -0.23
N ASP A 53 -10.85 2.99 -1.35
CA ASP A 53 -11.67 3.90 -2.14
C ASP A 53 -12.86 3.16 -2.76
N PRO A 54 -14.10 3.68 -2.65
CA PRO A 54 -15.28 2.98 -3.17
C PRO A 54 -15.29 2.78 -4.69
N LEU A 55 -14.58 3.61 -5.46
CA LEU A 55 -14.75 3.71 -6.91
C LEU A 55 -13.44 3.58 -7.69
N SER A 56 -12.30 3.88 -7.08
CA SER A 56 -11.03 4.08 -7.76
C SER A 56 -9.90 3.27 -7.13
N LYS A 57 -9.51 2.20 -7.83
CA LYS A 57 -8.28 1.44 -7.56
C LYS A 57 -7.08 2.36 -7.35
N LYS A 58 -6.90 3.35 -8.24
CA LYS A 58 -5.78 4.29 -8.17
C LYS A 58 -5.80 5.12 -6.88
N ALA A 59 -6.98 5.56 -6.44
CA ALA A 59 -7.10 6.34 -5.21
C ALA A 59 -6.80 5.50 -3.97
N ALA A 60 -7.31 4.26 -3.90
CA ALA A 60 -6.97 3.32 -2.83
C ALA A 60 -5.46 3.08 -2.74
N ILE A 61 -4.81 2.83 -3.88
CA ILE A 61 -3.34 2.65 -3.97
C ILE A 61 -2.59 3.90 -3.49
N GLN A 62 -2.96 5.08 -4.01
CA GLN A 62 -2.28 6.32 -3.64
C GLN A 62 -2.41 6.61 -2.15
N LEU A 63 -3.58 6.35 -1.56
CA LEU A 63 -3.81 6.52 -0.13
C LEU A 63 -2.93 5.55 0.68
N ALA A 64 -2.84 4.29 0.28
CA ALA A 64 -1.99 3.30 0.95
C ALA A 64 -0.50 3.71 0.91
N ILE A 65 0.00 4.12 -0.26
CA ILE A 65 1.38 4.59 -0.43
C ILE A 65 1.65 5.85 0.39
N ASN A 66 0.75 6.83 0.35
CA ASN A 66 0.89 8.06 1.13
C ASN A 66 0.95 7.77 2.64
N ASN A 67 0.09 6.89 3.12
CA ASN A 67 0.08 6.47 4.52
C ASN A 67 1.37 5.71 4.89
N LEU A 68 1.86 4.83 4.00
CA LEU A 68 3.12 4.11 4.19
C LEU A 68 4.31 5.06 4.28
N ASN A 69 4.38 6.05 3.39
CA ASN A 69 5.44 7.06 3.37
C ASN A 69 5.40 7.93 4.64
N PHE A 70 4.20 8.34 5.07
CA PHE A 70 4.04 9.09 6.31
C PHE A 70 4.52 8.30 7.53
N LEU A 71 4.17 7.01 7.61
CA LEU A 71 4.62 6.13 8.70
C LEU A 71 6.13 5.88 8.64
N SER A 72 6.68 5.69 7.45
CA SER A 72 8.07 5.25 7.26
C SER A 72 9.09 6.38 7.32
N TYR A 73 8.73 7.56 6.82
CA TYR A 73 9.66 8.67 6.60
C TYR A 73 9.19 10.00 7.19
N LYS A 74 7.97 10.05 7.76
CA LYS A 74 7.33 11.27 8.29
C LYS A 74 7.11 12.36 7.24
N GLU A 75 6.98 11.98 5.98
CA GLU A 75 6.65 12.91 4.90
C GLU A 75 5.13 13.13 4.83
N LYS A 76 4.70 14.39 4.78
CA LYS A 76 3.27 14.72 4.68
C LYS A 76 2.70 14.25 3.34
N PRO A 77 1.48 13.73 3.29
CA PRO A 77 0.82 13.40 2.02
C PRO A 77 0.72 14.66 1.15
N PHE A 78 1.13 14.57 -0.11
CA PHE A 78 0.86 15.62 -1.09
C PHE A 78 -0.66 15.69 -1.32
N HIS A 79 -1.26 16.83 -0.98
CA HIS A 79 -2.69 17.15 -1.14
C HIS A 79 -3.02 17.64 -2.54
#